data_AF-A0A2R6Q5Q4-F1
#
_entry.id   AF-A0A2R6Q5Q4-F1
#
_cell.length_a   1.000
_cell.length_b   1.000
_cell.length_c   1.000
_cell.angle_alpha   90.00
_cell.angle_beta   90.00
_cell.angle_gamma   90.00
#
_symmetry.space_group_name_H-M   'P 1'
#
loop_
_entity.id
_entity.type
_entity.pdbx_description
1 polymer ?
#
loop_
_entity_poly.entity_id
_entity_poly.type
_entity_poly.pdbx_seq_one_letter_code
_entity_poly.pdbx_strand_id
1 'polypeptide(L)'
;MGRELIQKQQQSAVSYTVEQLVAVNPYNPDILPDLENYVNDQVSSQTYSLDANLCLLRLYQFEPERLSTQIVARILVKALMAMPAPDFSLCLFLIPERVGSSHVLINSASFGIADSDVSFEQAIQAYAIHVLSLTYQKVPRSVLAEGINIEGLSLDKFLEHHVANSGWIVEKGQGKGQLIVLPCNEFNHPELKKSTADSIPLEHVTRIFPILG
;
A
#
# COMPACT_ATOMS: atom_id res chain seq x y z
N MET A 1 54.04 16.78 33.30
CA MET A 1 54.42 16.95 31.88
C MET A 1 54.90 15.60 31.36
N GLY A 2 54.24 14.88 30.46
CA GLY A 2 52.93 14.99 29.86
C GLY A 2 52.60 13.58 29.37
N ARG A 3 51.54 12.98 29.93
CA ARG A 3 50.93 11.73 29.47
C ARG A 3 49.76 12.11 28.58
N GLU A 4 50.03 12.59 27.37
CA GLU A 4 48.97 12.81 26.38
C GLU A 4 49.60 12.53 25.01
N LEU A 5 48.80 12.02 24.07
CA LEU A 5 49.16 11.65 22.70
C LEU A 5 49.71 10.22 22.51
N ILE A 6 48.86 9.21 22.72
CA ILE A 6 48.45 8.19 21.72
C ILE A 6 47.23 7.49 22.35
N GLN A 7 46.12 8.22 22.41
CA GLN A 7 44.79 7.62 22.47
C GLN A 7 44.05 8.20 21.28
N LYS A 8 44.39 7.69 20.08
CA LYS A 8 43.55 7.88 18.90
C LYS A 8 42.21 7.28 19.30
N GLN A 9 41.27 8.20 19.51
CA GLN A 9 39.89 7.96 19.85
C GLN A 9 39.38 6.75 19.08
N GLN A 10 39.12 5.71 19.84
CA GLN A 10 38.19 4.66 19.47
C GLN A 10 36.85 5.37 19.28
N GLN A 11 36.57 5.80 18.05
CA GLN A 11 35.22 6.15 17.63
C GLN A 11 34.42 4.86 17.74
N SER A 12 33.83 4.66 18.91
CA SER A 12 32.69 3.80 19.12
C SER A 12 31.63 4.23 18.12
N ALA A 13 31.57 3.53 16.98
CA ALA A 13 30.50 3.66 16.01
C ALA A 13 29.21 3.23 16.71
N VAL A 14 28.51 4.21 17.26
CA VAL A 14 27.12 4.03 17.67
C VAL A 14 26.38 3.77 16.37
N SER A 15 26.04 2.51 16.11
CA SER A 15 25.14 2.15 15.02
C SER A 15 23.77 2.67 15.40
N TYR A 16 23.42 3.87 14.92
CA TYR A 16 22.08 4.43 15.10
C TYR A 16 21.12 3.65 14.21
N THR A 17 19.89 3.40 14.70
CA THR A 17 18.87 2.80 13.83
C THR A 17 18.46 3.80 12.77
N VAL A 18 18.00 3.33 11.61
CA VAL A 18 17.54 4.22 10.54
C VAL A 18 16.38 5.10 10.99
N GLU A 19 15.51 4.62 11.88
CA GLU A 19 14.46 5.47 12.46
C GLU A 19 15.04 6.62 13.29
N GLN A 20 16.13 6.41 14.03
CA GLN A 20 16.81 7.46 14.78
C GLN A 20 17.48 8.47 13.85
N LEU A 21 18.09 8.02 12.76
CA LEU A 21 18.70 8.90 11.75
C LEU A 21 17.65 9.79 11.07
N VAL A 22 16.50 9.21 10.71
CA VAL A 22 15.34 9.95 10.15
C VAL A 22 14.78 10.94 11.17
N ALA A 23 14.70 10.58 12.45
CA ALA A 23 14.20 11.47 13.49
C ALA A 23 15.12 12.67 13.78
N VAL A 24 16.43 12.48 13.63
CA VAL A 24 17.43 13.53 13.90
C VAL A 24 17.57 14.51 12.73
N ASN A 25 17.63 14.03 11.50
CA ASN A 25 17.70 14.89 10.32
C ASN A 25 17.14 14.20 9.06
N PRO A 26 15.83 14.32 8.79
CA PRO A 26 15.16 13.60 7.70
C PRO A 26 15.55 14.06 6.30
N TYR A 27 16.26 15.19 6.16
CA TYR A 27 16.69 15.74 4.86
C TYR A 27 18.19 15.61 4.59
N ASN A 28 18.91 14.84 5.40
CA ASN A 28 20.34 14.62 5.16
C ASN A 28 20.55 13.72 3.92
N PRO A 29 21.23 14.17 2.84
CA PRO A 29 21.49 13.30 1.69
C PRO A 29 22.46 12.15 2.02
N ASP A 30 23.21 12.25 3.13
CA ASP A 30 24.16 11.22 3.56
C ASP A 30 23.47 9.97 4.13
N ILE A 31 22.21 10.07 4.58
CA ILE A 31 21.43 8.91 5.10
C ILE A 31 20.78 8.09 3.99
N LEU A 32 20.81 8.58 2.74
CA LEU A 32 20.23 7.92 1.58
C LEU A 32 20.71 6.46 1.41
N PRO A 33 22.02 6.14 1.41
CA PRO A 33 22.48 4.76 1.28
C PRO A 33 22.03 3.85 2.44
N ASP A 34 21.93 4.38 3.67
CA ASP A 34 21.44 3.63 4.82
C ASP A 34 19.94 3.30 4.67
N LEU A 35 19.15 4.26 4.15
CA LEU A 35 17.74 4.08 3.84
C LEU A 35 17.51 3.06 2.71
N GLU A 36 18.30 3.10 1.64
CA GLU A 36 18.23 2.11 0.56
C GLU A 36 18.52 0.69 1.06
N ASN A 37 19.57 0.53 1.87
CA ASN A 37 19.91 -0.74 2.49
C ASN A 37 18.80 -1.21 3.43
N TYR A 38 18.22 -0.30 4.21
CA TYR A 38 17.10 -0.62 5.09
C TYR A 38 15.85 -1.07 4.31
N VAL A 39 15.57 -0.53 3.12
CA VAL A 39 14.50 -1.07 2.25
C VAL A 39 14.81 -2.49 1.79
N ASN A 40 16.07 -2.80 1.49
CA ASN A 40 16.47 -4.15 1.10
C ASN A 40 16.37 -5.13 2.28
N ASP A 41 16.77 -4.69 3.47
CA ASP A 41 16.64 -5.46 4.70
C ASP A 41 15.17 -5.68 5.08
N GLN A 42 14.29 -4.71 4.83
CA GLN A 42 12.84 -4.86 4.99
C GLN A 42 12.26 -5.97 4.12
N VAL A 43 12.78 -6.15 2.89
CA VAL A 43 12.37 -7.25 2.02
C VAL A 43 12.85 -8.60 2.58
N SER A 44 14.13 -8.67 2.98
CA SER A 44 14.73 -9.91 3.53
C SER A 44 14.16 -10.30 4.90
N SER A 45 13.82 -9.33 5.74
CA SER A 45 13.38 -9.53 7.12
C SER A 45 11.86 -9.52 7.28
N GLN A 46 11.11 -9.35 6.18
CA GLN A 46 9.65 -9.22 6.16
C GLN A 46 9.11 -8.12 7.10
N THR A 47 9.89 -7.06 7.34
CA THR A 47 9.48 -5.91 8.16
C THR A 47 8.97 -4.78 7.27
N TYR A 48 8.21 -3.83 7.83
CA TYR A 48 7.69 -2.68 7.08
C TYR A 48 7.72 -1.41 7.93
N SER A 49 8.31 -0.35 7.38
CA SER A 49 8.34 0.98 7.98
C SER A 49 7.98 2.03 6.93
N LEU A 50 6.77 2.57 7.03
CA LEU A 50 6.29 3.60 6.10
C LEU A 50 7.13 4.89 6.21
N ASP A 51 7.46 5.33 7.41
CA ASP A 51 8.17 6.60 7.64
C ASP A 51 9.55 6.61 6.95
N ALA A 52 10.31 5.51 7.05
CA ALA A 52 11.58 5.37 6.35
C ALA A 52 11.40 5.39 4.83
N ASN A 53 10.37 4.71 4.32
CA ASN A 53 10.07 4.65 2.90
C ASN A 53 9.67 6.02 2.34
N LEU A 54 8.81 6.78 3.04
CA LEU A 54 8.41 8.13 2.66
C LEU A 54 9.60 9.10 2.73
N CYS A 55 10.46 8.97 3.74
CA CYS A 55 11.69 9.76 3.87
C CYS A 55 12.60 9.55 2.65
N LEU A 56 12.82 8.29 2.24
CA LEU A 56 13.64 7.96 1.08
C LEU A 56 13.04 8.50 -0.23
N LEU A 57 11.73 8.29 -0.45
CA LEU A 57 11.04 8.84 -1.63
C LEU A 57 11.15 10.36 -1.69
N ARG A 58 11.07 11.04 -0.54
CA ARG A 58 11.21 12.49 -0.45
C ARG A 58 12.64 12.94 -0.75
N LEU A 59 13.67 12.22 -0.30
CA LEU A 59 15.07 12.50 -0.65
C LEU A 59 15.31 12.36 -2.16
N TYR A 60 14.73 11.34 -2.81
CA TYR A 60 14.79 11.19 -4.27
C TYR A 60 14.12 12.32 -5.05
N GLN A 61 13.22 13.10 -4.44
CA GLN A 61 12.68 14.30 -5.08
C GLN A 61 13.74 15.41 -5.19
N PHE A 62 14.57 15.55 -4.16
CA PHE A 62 15.65 16.53 -4.09
C PHE A 62 16.87 16.09 -4.93
N GLU A 63 17.19 14.80 -4.96
CA GLU A 63 18.35 14.24 -5.69
C GLU A 63 17.91 13.26 -6.79
N PRO A 64 17.35 13.74 -7.92
CA PRO A 64 16.88 12.89 -9.01
C PRO A 64 17.93 11.96 -9.60
N GLU A 65 19.19 12.37 -9.60
CA GLU A 65 20.31 11.62 -10.21
C GLU A 65 20.63 10.34 -9.44
N ARG A 66 20.27 10.27 -8.16
CA ARG A 66 20.50 9.11 -7.29
C ARG A 66 19.30 8.19 -7.19
N LEU A 67 18.21 8.48 -7.92
CA LEU A 67 16.98 7.70 -7.85
C LEU A 67 17.19 6.28 -8.39
N SER A 68 17.01 5.29 -7.53
CA SER A 68 16.97 3.88 -7.93
C SER A 68 15.54 3.39 -8.16
N THR A 69 15.21 3.08 -9.41
CA THR A 69 13.88 2.55 -9.79
C THR A 69 13.57 1.23 -9.10
N GLN A 70 14.59 0.41 -8.83
CA GLN A 70 14.46 -0.86 -8.13
C GLN A 70 14.01 -0.68 -6.67
N ILE A 71 14.56 0.31 -5.98
CA ILE A 71 14.18 0.61 -4.58
C ILE A 71 12.77 1.19 -4.52
N VAL A 72 12.42 2.09 -5.44
CA VAL A 72 11.05 2.63 -5.54
C VAL A 72 10.05 1.51 -5.79
N ALA A 73 10.35 0.58 -6.70
CA ALA A 73 9.51 -0.59 -6.93
C ALA A 73 9.32 -1.43 -5.65
N ARG A 74 10.40 -1.72 -4.91
CA ARG A 74 10.33 -2.46 -3.62
C ARG A 74 9.44 -1.74 -2.61
N ILE A 75 9.57 -0.42 -2.47
CA ILE A 75 8.71 0.38 -1.58
C ILE A 75 7.24 0.26 -1.99
N LEU A 76 6.93 0.42 -3.27
CA LEU A 76 5.56 0.32 -3.78
C LEU A 76 4.95 -1.06 -3.53
N VAL A 77 5.71 -2.13 -3.80
CA VAL A 77 5.30 -3.51 -3.53
C VAL A 77 5.02 -3.70 -2.03
N LYS A 78 5.89 -3.21 -1.15
CA LYS A 78 5.69 -3.31 0.30
C LYS A 78 4.50 -2.47 0.79
N ALA A 79 4.28 -1.28 0.22
CA ALA A 79 3.11 -0.47 0.54
C ALA A 79 1.81 -1.11 0.06
N LEU A 80 1.85 -1.79 -1.10
CA LEU A 80 0.73 -2.60 -1.59
C LEU A 80 0.46 -3.79 -0.65
N MET A 81 1.49 -4.45 -0.12
CA MET A 81 1.31 -5.51 0.88
C MET A 81 0.71 -5.03 2.21
N ALA A 82 0.84 -3.74 2.54
CA ALA A 82 0.30 -3.15 3.76
C ALA A 82 -1.17 -2.68 3.64
N MET A 83 -1.85 -2.99 2.52
CA MET A 83 -3.26 -2.66 2.34
C MET A 83 -4.15 -3.30 3.43
N PRO A 84 -5.24 -2.64 3.83
CA PRO A 84 -5.92 -1.50 3.17
C PRO A 84 -5.40 -0.10 3.54
N ALA A 85 -4.23 0.02 4.18
CA ALA A 85 -3.65 1.33 4.50
C ALA A 85 -3.43 2.19 3.23
N PRO A 86 -3.59 3.54 3.32
CA PRO A 86 -3.46 4.45 2.18
C PRO A 86 -2.00 4.64 1.71
N ASP A 87 -1.07 3.88 2.28
CA ASP A 87 0.38 3.95 2.12
C ASP A 87 0.80 3.91 0.64
N PHE A 88 0.15 3.05 -0.16
CA PHE A 88 0.43 2.95 -1.59
C PHE A 88 0.15 4.25 -2.34
N SER A 89 -0.98 4.91 -2.05
CA SER A 89 -1.32 6.20 -2.64
C SER A 89 -0.34 7.30 -2.21
N LEU A 90 0.05 7.30 -0.92
CA LEU A 90 1.05 8.25 -0.40
C LEU A 90 2.40 8.10 -1.11
N CYS A 91 2.87 6.87 -1.29
CA CYS A 91 4.10 6.59 -2.03
C CYS A 91 4.00 7.05 -3.49
N LEU A 92 2.88 6.81 -4.17
CA LEU A 92 2.67 7.25 -5.55
C LEU A 92 2.74 8.78 -5.69
N PHE A 93 2.14 9.54 -4.77
CA PHE A 93 2.21 11.01 -4.80
C PHE A 93 3.62 11.56 -4.64
N LEU A 94 4.53 10.80 -4.01
CA LEU A 94 5.92 11.22 -3.82
C LEU A 94 6.85 10.82 -4.96
N ILE A 95 6.42 9.99 -5.92
CA ILE A 95 7.25 9.61 -7.05
C ILE A 95 7.27 10.74 -8.09
N PRO A 96 8.46 11.26 -8.47
CA PRO A 96 8.54 12.29 -9.49
C PRO A 96 7.95 11.85 -10.83
N GLU A 97 7.14 12.70 -11.46
CA GLU A 97 6.44 12.43 -12.74
C GLU A 97 7.38 11.98 -13.87
N ARG A 98 8.62 12.49 -13.86
CA ARG A 98 9.73 12.12 -14.76
C ARG A 98 10.06 10.62 -14.80
N VAL A 99 9.77 9.87 -13.74
CA VAL A 99 10.01 8.42 -13.67
C VAL A 99 8.80 7.61 -14.14
N GLY A 100 7.61 8.23 -14.27
CA GLY A 100 6.38 7.63 -14.78
C GLY A 100 5.93 6.39 -13.99
N SER A 101 4.82 6.48 -13.25
CA SER A 101 4.26 5.36 -12.47
C SER A 101 4.15 4.07 -13.30
N SER A 102 3.79 4.20 -14.59
CA SER A 102 3.73 3.08 -15.55
C SER A 102 5.08 2.42 -15.80
N HIS A 103 6.17 3.18 -15.90
CA HIS A 103 7.50 2.62 -16.19
C HIS A 103 8.10 1.92 -14.96
N VAL A 104 7.82 2.39 -13.74
CA VAL A 104 8.24 1.72 -12.50
C VAL A 104 7.53 0.37 -12.33
N LEU A 105 6.22 0.33 -12.56
CA LEU A 105 5.42 -0.89 -12.43
C LEU A 105 5.71 -1.93 -13.53
N ILE A 106 6.01 -1.48 -14.75
CA ILE A 106 6.44 -2.38 -15.84
C ILE A 106 7.86 -2.92 -15.58
N ASN A 107 8.76 -2.07 -15.08
CA ASN A 107 10.10 -2.49 -14.76
C ASN A 107 10.15 -3.40 -13.53
N SER A 108 9.28 -3.21 -12.53
CA SER A 108 9.22 -4.13 -11.38
C SER A 108 8.92 -5.56 -11.79
N ALA A 109 8.05 -5.77 -12.79
CA ALA A 109 7.79 -7.08 -13.38
C ALA A 109 8.98 -7.62 -14.21
N SER A 110 9.84 -6.74 -14.73
CA SER A 110 11.01 -7.11 -15.54
C SER A 110 12.27 -7.36 -14.70
N PHE A 111 12.35 -6.83 -13.47
CA PHE A 111 13.54 -6.89 -12.63
C PHE A 111 13.75 -8.23 -11.90
N GLY A 112 12.93 -9.25 -12.19
CA GLY A 112 13.15 -10.61 -11.71
C GLY A 112 13.36 -10.64 -10.19
N ILE A 113 12.48 -9.99 -9.44
CA ILE A 113 12.47 -10.12 -7.98
C ILE A 113 11.81 -11.47 -7.66
N ALA A 114 12.51 -12.55 -8.04
CA ALA A 114 11.99 -13.89 -8.26
C ALA A 114 11.49 -14.62 -6.99
N ASP A 115 11.78 -14.11 -5.79
CA ASP A 115 11.16 -14.59 -4.54
C ASP A 115 9.99 -13.72 -4.07
N SER A 116 9.85 -12.50 -4.60
CA SER A 116 8.79 -11.55 -4.22
C SER A 116 7.59 -11.55 -5.16
N ASP A 117 7.74 -12.08 -6.39
CA ASP A 117 6.67 -12.06 -7.40
C ASP A 117 5.42 -12.82 -6.92
N VAL A 118 5.59 -13.95 -6.22
CA VAL A 118 4.48 -14.70 -5.62
C VAL A 118 3.75 -13.87 -4.57
N SER A 119 4.50 -13.11 -3.75
CA SER A 119 3.91 -12.29 -2.69
C SER A 119 3.27 -11.01 -3.26
N PHE A 120 3.84 -10.45 -4.33
CA PHE A 120 3.29 -9.30 -5.02
C PHE A 120 1.99 -9.64 -5.74
N GLU A 121 1.97 -10.74 -6.50
CA GLU A 121 0.78 -11.20 -7.19
C GLU A 121 -0.35 -11.49 -6.18
N GLN A 122 -0.04 -12.13 -5.05
CA GLN A 122 -0.99 -12.33 -3.95
C GLN A 122 -1.52 -11.01 -3.37
N ALA A 123 -0.67 -9.99 -3.21
CA ALA A 123 -1.10 -8.69 -2.70
C ALA A 123 -1.98 -7.92 -3.70
N ILE A 124 -1.69 -8.00 -5.01
CA ILE A 124 -2.55 -7.44 -6.07
C ILE A 124 -3.89 -8.16 -6.11
N GLN A 125 -3.88 -9.49 -6.02
CA GLN A 125 -5.10 -10.29 -5.94
C GLN A 125 -5.92 -9.92 -4.71
N ALA A 126 -5.29 -9.83 -3.52
CA ALA A 126 -5.93 -9.40 -2.28
C ALA A 126 -6.57 -8.01 -2.42
N TYR A 127 -5.92 -7.07 -3.12
CA TYR A 127 -6.51 -5.77 -3.44
C TYR A 127 -7.78 -5.90 -4.28
N ALA A 128 -7.66 -6.62 -5.40
CA ALA A 128 -8.75 -6.79 -6.35
C ALA A 128 -9.97 -7.41 -5.64
N ILE A 129 -9.73 -8.42 -4.81
CA ILE A 129 -10.74 -9.05 -3.96
C ILE A 129 -11.37 -8.04 -2.99
N HIS A 130 -10.55 -7.27 -2.30
CA HIS A 130 -11.02 -6.27 -1.35
C HIS A 130 -11.92 -5.23 -2.04
N VAL A 131 -11.48 -4.65 -3.16
CA VAL A 131 -12.28 -3.69 -3.93
C VAL A 131 -13.57 -4.33 -4.44
N LEU A 132 -13.52 -5.53 -5.02
CA LEU A 132 -14.72 -6.25 -5.46
C LEU A 132 -15.69 -6.49 -4.30
N SER A 133 -15.19 -6.82 -3.11
CA SER A 133 -16.01 -7.00 -1.91
C SER A 133 -16.65 -5.71 -1.42
N LEU A 134 -16.05 -4.54 -1.68
CA LEU A 134 -16.62 -3.24 -1.35
C LEU A 134 -17.66 -2.78 -2.38
N THR A 135 -17.48 -3.11 -3.66
CA THR A 135 -18.31 -2.57 -4.75
C THR A 135 -19.41 -3.50 -5.23
N TYR A 136 -19.32 -4.80 -4.95
CA TYR A 136 -20.29 -5.79 -5.42
C TYR A 136 -20.82 -6.66 -4.27
N GLN A 137 -22.12 -6.94 -4.32
CA GLN A 137 -22.73 -8.03 -3.55
C GLN A 137 -22.70 -9.35 -4.32
N LYS A 138 -22.83 -9.30 -5.65
CA LYS A 138 -22.83 -10.48 -6.53
C LYS A 138 -21.91 -10.24 -7.73
N VAL A 139 -21.01 -11.18 -7.99
CA VAL A 139 -20.01 -11.11 -9.05
C VAL A 139 -20.06 -12.40 -9.90
N PRO A 140 -20.16 -12.31 -11.23
CA PRO A 140 -20.02 -13.49 -12.10
C PRO A 140 -18.63 -14.11 -11.99
N ARG A 141 -18.55 -15.46 -12.05
CA ARG A 141 -17.26 -16.18 -11.98
C ARG A 141 -16.25 -15.69 -13.01
N SER A 142 -16.69 -15.38 -14.23
CA SER A 142 -15.82 -14.87 -15.30
C SER A 142 -15.18 -13.53 -14.95
N VAL A 143 -15.96 -12.62 -14.36
CA VAL A 143 -15.48 -11.28 -13.97
C VAL A 143 -14.50 -11.39 -12.80
N LEU A 144 -14.79 -12.28 -11.84
CA LEU A 144 -13.86 -12.54 -10.74
C LEU A 144 -12.55 -13.15 -11.28
N ALA A 145 -12.63 -14.15 -12.15
CA ALA A 145 -11.48 -14.82 -12.77
C ALA A 145 -10.56 -13.84 -13.48
N GLU A 146 -11.15 -12.96 -14.29
CA GLU A 146 -10.44 -11.91 -15.01
C GLU A 146 -9.82 -10.89 -14.05
N GLY A 147 -10.58 -10.44 -13.04
CA GLY A 147 -10.13 -9.42 -12.09
C GLY A 147 -8.98 -9.85 -11.18
N ILE A 148 -8.91 -11.13 -10.82
CA ILE A 148 -7.81 -11.69 -10.02
C ILE A 148 -6.75 -12.40 -10.87
N ASN A 149 -6.96 -12.48 -12.19
CA ASN A 149 -6.10 -13.20 -13.14
C ASN A 149 -5.84 -14.68 -12.75
N ILE A 150 -6.89 -15.39 -12.28
CA ILE A 150 -6.82 -16.82 -11.93
C ILE A 150 -7.89 -17.59 -12.69
N GLU A 151 -7.49 -18.69 -13.33
CA GLU A 151 -8.38 -19.53 -14.13
C GLU A 151 -8.35 -21.02 -13.73
N GLY A 152 -9.33 -21.77 -14.24
CA GLY A 152 -9.41 -23.23 -14.10
C GLY A 152 -9.52 -23.72 -12.66
N LEU A 153 -8.78 -24.79 -12.34
CA LEU A 153 -8.79 -25.47 -11.03
C LEU A 153 -8.26 -24.61 -9.89
N SER A 154 -7.39 -23.64 -10.18
CA SER A 154 -6.87 -22.70 -9.18
C SER A 154 -7.97 -21.78 -8.66
N LEU A 155 -8.85 -21.33 -9.55
CA LEU A 155 -10.00 -20.51 -9.18
C LEU A 155 -11.01 -21.31 -8.34
N ASP A 156 -11.21 -22.60 -8.64
CA ASP A 156 -12.09 -23.45 -7.82
C ASP A 156 -11.57 -23.58 -6.38
N LYS A 157 -10.28 -23.89 -6.20
CA LYS A 157 -9.65 -23.95 -4.88
C LYS A 157 -9.71 -22.61 -4.14
N PHE A 158 -9.50 -21.52 -4.86
CA PHE A 158 -9.59 -20.17 -4.31
C PHE A 158 -11.01 -19.87 -3.79
N LEU A 159 -12.04 -20.20 -4.58
CA LEU A 159 -13.44 -20.04 -4.15
C LEU A 159 -13.77 -20.92 -2.95
N GLU A 160 -13.35 -22.19 -2.94
CA GLU A 160 -13.55 -23.09 -1.80
C GLU A 160 -12.94 -22.52 -0.51
N HIS A 161 -11.74 -21.96 -0.59
CA HIS A 161 -11.08 -21.31 0.54
C HIS A 161 -11.88 -20.12 1.07
N HIS A 162 -12.36 -19.23 0.20
CA HIS A 162 -13.12 -18.05 0.62
C HIS A 162 -14.56 -18.37 1.06
N VAL A 163 -15.16 -19.44 0.53
CA VAL A 163 -16.43 -19.96 1.05
C VAL A 163 -16.25 -20.47 2.47
N ALA A 164 -15.15 -21.19 2.75
CA ALA A 164 -14.87 -21.72 4.07
C ALA A 164 -14.45 -20.64 5.10
N ASN A 165 -13.67 -19.64 4.68
CA ASN A 165 -12.98 -18.73 5.61
C ASN A 165 -13.50 -17.28 5.56
N SER A 166 -14.19 -16.88 4.50
CA SER A 166 -14.58 -15.48 4.26
C SER A 166 -16.07 -15.28 4.05
N GLY A 167 -16.89 -16.32 4.22
CA GLY A 167 -18.36 -16.23 4.14
C GLY A 167 -18.90 -16.02 2.73
N TRP A 168 -18.14 -16.36 1.69
CA TRP A 168 -18.61 -16.28 0.31
C TRP A 168 -19.62 -17.38 0.01
N ILE A 169 -20.55 -17.12 -0.91
CA ILE A 169 -21.55 -18.11 -1.32
C ILE A 169 -21.50 -18.25 -2.84
N VAL A 170 -21.49 -19.48 -3.34
CA VAL A 170 -21.47 -19.76 -4.78
C VAL A 170 -22.84 -20.23 -5.23
N GLU A 171 -23.57 -19.37 -5.92
CA GLU A 171 -24.87 -19.65 -6.52
C GLU A 171 -24.69 -20.23 -7.93
N LYS A 172 -25.30 -21.39 -8.19
CA LYS A 172 -25.45 -21.90 -9.56
C LYS A 172 -26.67 -21.22 -10.16
N GLY A 173 -26.46 -20.31 -11.11
CA GLY A 173 -27.57 -19.68 -11.82
C GLY A 173 -28.41 -20.72 -12.56
N GLN A 174 -29.69 -20.42 -12.80
CA GLN A 174 -30.57 -21.26 -13.63
C GLN A 174 -30.11 -21.36 -15.11
N GLY A 175 -29.04 -20.65 -15.49
CA GLY A 175 -28.33 -20.78 -16.76
C GLY A 175 -26.85 -21.17 -16.58
N LYS A 176 -26.07 -21.25 -17.67
CA LYS A 176 -24.66 -21.70 -17.68
C LYS A 176 -23.67 -20.85 -16.84
N GLY A 177 -24.12 -19.86 -16.08
CA GLY A 177 -23.27 -18.95 -15.32
C GLY A 177 -23.28 -19.23 -13.81
N GLN A 178 -22.10 -19.39 -13.22
CA GLN A 178 -21.90 -19.44 -11.77
C GLN A 178 -21.74 -18.00 -11.23
N LEU A 179 -22.47 -17.67 -10.16
CA LEU A 179 -22.43 -16.37 -9.48
C LEU A 179 -21.81 -16.53 -8.09
N ILE A 180 -20.94 -15.60 -7.71
CA ILE A 180 -20.35 -15.51 -6.38
C ILE A 180 -21.03 -14.38 -5.63
N VAL A 181 -21.60 -14.67 -4.47
CA VAL A 181 -22.17 -13.70 -3.54
C VAL A 181 -21.13 -13.39 -2.48
N LEU A 182 -20.77 -12.11 -2.37
CA LEU A 182 -19.80 -11.60 -1.42
C LEU A 182 -20.53 -11.16 -0.13
N PRO A 183 -19.89 -11.25 1.06
CA PRO A 183 -20.49 -10.83 2.31
C PRO A 183 -20.91 -9.37 2.29
N CYS A 184 -22.10 -9.06 2.82
CA CYS A 184 -22.56 -7.68 2.94
C CYS A 184 -21.69 -6.89 3.93
N ASN A 185 -21.34 -5.67 3.55
CA ASN A 185 -20.66 -4.68 4.36
C ASN A 185 -21.31 -3.30 4.15
N GLU A 186 -20.85 -2.31 4.90
CA GLU A 186 -21.42 -0.96 4.87
C GLU A 186 -21.27 -0.21 3.54
N PHE A 187 -20.43 -0.72 2.63
CA PHE A 187 -20.15 -0.13 1.32
C PHE A 187 -20.89 -0.85 0.20
N ASN A 188 -21.07 -2.16 0.31
CA ASN A 188 -21.73 -2.95 -0.71
C ASN A 188 -23.23 -3.15 -0.45
N HIS A 189 -23.74 -2.86 0.75
CA HIS A 189 -25.17 -2.97 1.05
C HIS A 189 -25.91 -1.65 0.75
N PRO A 190 -27.05 -1.66 0.04
CA PRO A 190 -27.75 -0.46 -0.36
C PRO A 190 -28.65 0.00 0.79
N GLU A 191 -28.04 0.34 1.92
CA GLU A 191 -28.72 1.01 3.02
C GLU A 191 -28.63 2.51 2.82
N LEU A 192 -29.78 3.18 2.87
CA LEU A 192 -29.85 4.63 2.92
C LEU A 192 -29.26 5.11 4.25
N LYS A 193 -27.94 5.37 4.28
CA LYS A 193 -27.32 6.11 5.37
C LYS A 193 -27.89 7.53 5.34
N LYS A 194 -28.91 7.80 6.16
CA LYS A 194 -29.36 9.18 6.42
C LYS A 194 -28.21 9.92 7.08
N SER A 195 -27.38 10.63 6.31
CA SER A 195 -26.41 11.57 6.87
C SER A 195 -27.20 12.72 7.50
N THR A 196 -27.44 12.63 8.81
CA THR A 196 -27.94 13.75 9.61
C THR A 196 -26.81 14.74 9.96
N ALA A 197 -25.56 14.44 9.56
CA ALA A 197 -24.40 15.27 9.82
C ALA A 197 -24.30 16.46 8.84
N ASP A 198 -24.72 16.26 7.59
CA ASP A 198 -24.67 17.30 6.54
C ASP A 198 -25.96 18.13 6.43
N SER A 199 -27.03 17.71 7.13
CA SER A 199 -28.27 18.48 7.18
C SER A 199 -28.16 19.55 8.27
N ILE A 200 -28.05 20.81 7.87
CA ILE A 200 -28.22 21.93 8.82
C ILE A 200 -29.73 22.13 9.02
N PRO A 201 -30.26 21.95 10.24
CA PRO A 201 -31.68 22.18 10.51
C PRO A 201 -32.06 23.64 10.21
N LEU A 202 -33.25 23.83 9.63
CA LEU A 202 -33.74 25.17 9.25
C LEU A 202 -33.73 26.14 10.44
N GLU A 203 -33.98 25.65 11.66
CA GLU A 203 -33.90 26.45 12.89
C GLU A 203 -32.53 27.08 13.13
N HIS A 204 -31.43 26.42 12.76
CA HIS A 204 -30.08 26.97 12.86
C HIS A 204 -29.84 28.04 11.80
N VAL A 205 -30.39 27.87 10.59
CA VAL A 205 -30.34 28.88 9.52
C VAL A 205 -31.21 30.09 9.87
N THR A 206 -32.36 29.92 10.53
CA THR A 206 -33.23 31.05 10.91
C THR A 206 -32.59 32.01 11.92
N ARG A 207 -31.61 31.56 12.71
CA ARG A 207 -30.92 32.39 13.71
C ARG A 207 -29.90 33.38 13.13
N ILE A 208 -29.41 33.15 11.91
CA ILE A 208 -28.45 34.04 11.23
C ILE A 208 -29.12 35.17 10.44
N PHE A 209 -30.38 35.01 10.00
CA PHE A 209 -31.08 36.05 9.25
C PHE A 209 -31.23 37.41 9.98
N PRO A 210 -31.50 37.48 11.30
CA PRO A 210 -31.65 38.75 12.00
C PRO A 210 -30.34 39.56 12.14
N ILE A 211 -29.18 38.94 11.88
CA ILE A 211 -27.85 39.53 12.08
C ILE A 211 -27.28 40.09 10.77
N LEU A 212 -27.94 39.81 9.64
CA LEU A 212 -27.56 40.22 8.28
C LEU A 212 -28.39 41.40 7.75
N GLY A 213 -29.18 42.05 8.61
CA GLY A 213 -29.99 43.23 8.29
C GLY A 213 -29.39 44.52 8.81
#